data_AF-A0A954K629-F1
#
_entry.id   AF-A0A954K629-F1
#
_cell.length_a   1.000
_cell.length_b   1.000
_cell.length_c   1.000
_cell.angle_alpha   90.00
_cell.angle_beta   90.00
_cell.angle_gamma   90.00
#
_symmetry.space_group_name_H-M   'P 1'
#
loop_
_entity.id
_entity.type
_entity.pdbx_description
1 polymer ?
#
loop_
_entity_poly.entity_id
_entity_poly.type
_entity_poly.pdbx_seq_one_letter_code
_entity_poly.pdbx_strand_id
1 'polypeptide(L)'
;MNDAALLQPKLSRLRLSGILENLDARLEQAVRDKWSFSQFLHMLFDDEIARREQRQLGLRLTKSGLDPVKTLETFDFSFNARIHEPAIRQLATGD
;
A
#
# COMPACT_ATOMS: atom_id res chain seq x y z
N MET A 1 -23.46 22.25 1.96
CA MET A 1 -24.17 21.00 2.28
C MET A 1 -23.11 19.91 2.31
N ASN A 2 -23.04 19.09 3.36
CA ASN A 2 -21.90 18.19 3.56
C ASN A 2 -22.09 16.92 2.70
N ASP A 3 -21.91 17.04 1.38
CA ASP A 3 -22.17 15.97 0.41
C ASP A 3 -21.31 14.73 0.68
N ALA A 4 -20.15 14.92 1.33
CA ALA A 4 -19.29 13.84 1.83
C ALA A 4 -20.03 12.90 2.81
N ALA A 5 -20.94 13.42 3.64
CA ALA A 5 -21.74 12.60 4.57
C ALA A 5 -22.70 11.66 3.85
N LEU A 6 -23.16 12.02 2.64
CA LEU A 6 -23.99 11.15 1.79
C LEU A 6 -23.17 10.04 1.11
N LEU A 7 -21.85 10.22 1.00
CA LEU A 7 -20.94 9.26 0.39
C LEU A 7 -20.49 8.19 1.37
N GLN A 8 -20.28 8.53 2.65
CA GLN A 8 -19.85 7.58 3.69
C GLN A 8 -20.62 6.23 3.71
N PRO A 9 -21.97 6.18 3.73
CA PRO A 9 -22.69 4.90 3.73
C PRO A 9 -22.50 4.12 2.42
N LYS A 10 -22.34 4.80 1.29
CA LYS A 10 -22.09 4.18 -0.03
C LYS A 10 -20.68 3.59 -0.10
N LEU A 11 -19.68 4.34 0.35
CA LEU A 11 -18.28 3.90 0.40
C LEU A 11 -18.10 2.70 1.34
N SER A 12 -18.77 2.72 2.49
CA SER A 12 -18.79 1.59 3.43
C SER A 12 -19.41 0.35 2.79
N ARG A 13 -20.57 0.48 2.12
CA ARG A 13 -21.21 -0.63 1.39
C ARG A 13 -20.32 -1.22 0.28
N LEU A 14 -19.58 -0.38 -0.43
CA LEU A 14 -18.66 -0.80 -1.50
C LEU A 14 -17.29 -1.25 -0.98
N ARG A 15 -17.05 -1.20 0.34
CA ARG A 15 -15.78 -1.54 0.98
C ARG A 15 -14.61 -0.72 0.46
N LEU A 16 -14.85 0.58 0.21
CA LEU A 16 -13.85 1.55 -0.25
C LEU A 16 -13.25 2.29 0.96
N SER A 17 -12.57 1.53 1.82
CA SER A 17 -12.06 2.05 3.10
C SER A 17 -10.91 3.05 2.95
N GLY A 18 -10.06 2.90 1.94
CA GLY A 18 -8.96 3.84 1.68
C GLY A 18 -9.49 5.21 1.27
N ILE A 19 -10.49 5.21 0.38
CA ILE A 19 -11.19 6.44 -0.01
C ILE A 19 -11.92 7.04 1.19
N LEU A 20 -12.62 6.24 2.00
CA LEU A 20 -13.37 6.74 3.14
C LEU A 20 -12.48 7.47 4.16
N GLU A 21 -11.29 6.94 4.44
CA GLU A 21 -10.33 7.55 5.37
C GLU A 21 -9.69 8.83 4.80
N ASN A 22 -9.46 8.88 3.49
CA ASN A 22 -8.70 9.97 2.84
C ASN A 22 -9.57 11.02 2.12
N LEU A 23 -10.89 10.82 2.04
CA LEU A 23 -11.80 11.64 1.21
C LEU A 23 -11.68 13.13 1.51
N ASP A 24 -11.75 13.52 2.77
CA ASP A 24 -11.74 14.93 3.17
C ASP A 24 -10.38 15.59 2.84
N ALA A 25 -9.28 14.90 3.12
CA ALA A 25 -7.93 15.37 2.80
C ALA A 25 -7.72 15.49 1.28
N ARG A 26 -8.24 14.54 0.49
CA ARG A 26 -8.17 14.57 -0.98
C ARG A 26 -9.05 15.66 -1.58
N LEU A 27 -10.21 15.95 -0.99
CA LEU A 27 -11.07 17.05 -1.41
C LEU A 27 -10.37 18.39 -1.21
N GLU A 28 -9.76 18.62 -0.04
CA GLU A 28 -8.98 19.83 0.19
C GLU A 28 -7.80 19.94 -0.78
N GLN A 29 -7.08 18.85 -1.02
CA GLN A 29 -5.95 18.83 -1.95
C GLN A 29 -6.40 19.16 -3.38
N ALA A 30 -7.52 18.57 -3.84
CA ALA A 30 -8.05 18.82 -5.17
C ALA A 30 -8.43 20.30 -5.37
N VAL A 31 -8.98 20.94 -4.34
CA VAL A 31 -9.27 22.39 -4.36
C VAL A 31 -7.99 23.21 -4.40
N ARG A 32 -7.00 22.89 -3.55
CA ARG A 32 -5.71 23.60 -3.48
C ARG A 32 -4.94 23.52 -4.81
N ASP A 33 -4.85 22.32 -5.36
CA ASP A 33 -4.06 22.02 -6.56
C ASP A 33 -4.84 22.19 -7.87
N LYS A 34 -6.13 22.54 -7.78
CA LYS A 34 -7.03 22.72 -8.92
C LYS A 34 -7.09 21.49 -9.84
N TRP A 35 -7.22 20.32 -9.24
CA TRP A 35 -7.32 19.06 -10.00
C TRP A 35 -8.56 19.05 -10.91
N SER A 36 -8.41 18.45 -12.08
CA SER A 36 -9.57 18.07 -12.89
C SER A 36 -10.38 16.97 -12.17
N PHE A 37 -11.65 16.81 -12.53
CA PHE A 37 -12.46 15.71 -11.99
C PHE A 37 -11.87 14.33 -12.29
N SER A 38 -11.24 14.16 -13.45
CA SER A 38 -10.56 12.91 -13.81
C SER A 38 -9.34 12.63 -12.93
N GLN A 39 -8.53 13.66 -12.64
CA GLN A 39 -7.39 13.54 -11.73
C GLN A 39 -7.85 13.22 -10.30
N PHE A 40 -8.89 13.89 -9.82
CA PHE A 40 -9.43 13.61 -8.49
C PHE A 40 -9.91 12.14 -8.36
N LEU A 41 -10.67 11.65 -9.34
CA LEU A 41 -11.11 10.25 -9.34
C LEU A 41 -9.94 9.27 -9.40
N HIS A 42 -8.93 9.56 -10.23
CA HIS A 42 -7.73 8.74 -10.32
C HIS A 42 -7.04 8.63 -8.95
N MET A 43 -6.80 9.76 -8.29
CA MET A 43 -6.13 9.81 -6.97
C MET A 43 -6.93 9.08 -5.89
N LEU A 44 -8.25 9.17 -5.90
CA LEU A 44 -9.10 8.40 -4.98
C LEU A 44 -8.96 6.89 -5.21
N PHE A 45 -8.95 6.45 -6.45
CA PHE A 45 -8.79 5.01 -6.75
C PHE A 45 -7.40 4.51 -6.41
N ASP A 46 -6.35 5.31 -6.64
CA ASP A 46 -4.98 4.97 -6.23
C ASP A 46 -4.88 4.74 -4.72
N ASP A 47 -5.53 5.59 -3.91
CA ASP A 47 -5.56 5.42 -2.46
C ASP A 47 -6.21 4.09 -2.04
N GLU A 48 -7.31 3.71 -2.69
CA GLU A 48 -7.98 2.44 -2.42
C GLU A 48 -7.14 1.24 -2.85
N ILE A 49 -6.51 1.31 -4.03
CA ILE A 49 -5.64 0.25 -4.54
C ILE A 49 -4.45 0.06 -3.60
N ALA A 50 -3.73 1.15 -3.27
CA ALA A 50 -2.60 1.12 -2.37
C ALA A 50 -2.98 0.53 -0.99
N ARG A 51 -4.14 0.90 -0.45
CA ARG A 51 -4.63 0.35 0.82
C ARG A 51 -4.92 -1.16 0.73
N ARG A 52 -5.47 -1.64 -0.38
CA ARG A 52 -5.72 -3.08 -0.60
C ARG A 52 -4.42 -3.86 -0.74
N GLU A 53 -3.47 -3.34 -1.50
CA GLU A 53 -2.15 -3.95 -1.67
C GLU A 53 -1.40 -4.04 -0.35
N GLN A 54 -1.36 -2.95 0.42
CA GLN A 54 -0.75 -2.94 1.76
C GLN A 54 -1.41 -3.95 2.70
N ARG A 55 -2.75 -4.05 2.68
CA ARG A 55 -3.48 -5.04 3.48
C ARG A 55 -3.16 -6.47 3.04
N GLN A 56 -3.11 -6.72 1.73
CA GLN A 56 -2.78 -8.04 1.19
C GLN A 56 -1.34 -8.44 1.53
N LEU A 57 -0.40 -7.50 1.44
CA LEU A 57 0.99 -7.69 1.85
C LEU A 57 1.07 -8.02 3.34
N GLY A 58 0.42 -7.23 4.21
CA GLY A 58 0.35 -7.50 5.65
C GLY A 58 -0.20 -8.90 5.96
N LEU A 59 -1.29 -9.29 5.28
CA LEU A 59 -1.85 -10.64 5.44
C LEU A 59 -0.89 -11.75 4.99
N ARG A 60 -0.17 -11.55 3.87
CA ARG A 60 0.84 -12.51 3.40
C ARG A 60 1.98 -12.64 4.39
N LEU A 61 2.47 -11.52 4.94
CA LEU A 61 3.51 -11.50 5.96
C LEU A 61 3.06 -12.24 7.22
N THR A 62 1.88 -11.92 7.77
CA THR A 62 1.35 -12.61 8.95
C THR A 62 1.14 -14.11 8.71
N LYS A 63 0.68 -14.49 7.52
CA LYS A 63 0.47 -15.91 7.16
C LYS A 63 1.76 -16.68 6.88
N SER A 64 2.83 -15.99 6.50
CA SER A 64 4.09 -16.63 6.15
C SER A 64 4.79 -17.30 7.34
N GLY A 65 4.48 -16.86 8.57
CA GLY A 65 5.18 -17.31 9.77
C GLY A 65 6.66 -16.87 9.82
N LEU A 66 7.08 -16.00 8.89
CA LEU A 66 8.43 -15.46 8.84
C LEU A 66 8.62 -14.47 9.99
N ASP A 67 9.80 -14.50 10.59
CA ASP A 67 10.22 -13.51 11.57
C ASP A 67 10.43 -12.17 10.84
N PRO A 68 9.65 -11.12 11.16
CA PRO A 68 9.77 -9.83 10.48
C PRO A 68 11.13 -9.16 10.69
N VAL A 69 11.90 -9.59 11.69
CA VAL A 69 13.27 -9.11 11.94
C VAL A 69 14.28 -9.79 11.02
N LYS A 70 13.99 -10.99 10.51
CA LYS A 70 14.87 -11.73 9.60
C LYS A 70 14.71 -11.26 8.17
N THR A 71 15.36 -10.15 7.85
CA THR A 71 15.54 -9.67 6.48
C THR A 71 16.80 -10.27 5.85
N LEU A 72 16.92 -10.19 4.52
CA LEU A 72 18.16 -10.56 3.81
C LEU A 72 19.38 -9.76 4.31
N GLU A 73 19.18 -8.55 4.85
CA GLU A 73 20.25 -7.72 5.41
C GLU A 73 20.81 -8.30 6.72
N THR A 74 19.93 -8.91 7.52
CA THR A 74 20.28 -9.53 8.80
C THR A 74 20.67 -11.01 8.70
N PHE A 75 20.57 -11.60 7.50
CA PHE A 75 20.87 -13.02 7.31
C PHE A 75 22.39 -13.26 7.33
N ASP A 76 22.84 -14.16 8.21
CA ASP A 76 24.24 -14.57 8.28
C ASP A 76 24.58 -15.57 7.17
N PHE A 77 25.11 -15.08 6.05
CA PHE A 77 25.57 -15.92 4.94
C PHE A 77 26.84 -16.72 5.27
N SER A 78 27.55 -16.40 6.37
CA SER A 78 28.73 -17.16 6.79
C SER A 78 28.38 -18.55 7.33
N PHE A 79 27.12 -18.76 7.76
CA PHE A 79 26.63 -20.06 8.23
C PHE A 79 26.69 -21.16 7.16
N ASN A 80 26.56 -20.82 5.87
CA ASN A 80 26.60 -21.80 4.79
C ASN A 80 27.41 -21.30 3.60
N ALA A 81 28.69 -21.66 3.57
CA ALA A 81 29.64 -21.30 2.52
C ALA A 81 29.27 -21.82 1.10
N ARG A 82 28.25 -22.68 0.97
CA ARG A 82 27.74 -23.11 -0.35
C ARG A 82 26.78 -22.10 -0.97
N ILE A 83 26.29 -21.13 -0.20
CA ILE A 83 25.37 -20.10 -0.68
C ILE A 83 26.20 -18.96 -1.29
N HIS A 84 25.97 -18.67 -2.56
CA HIS A 84 26.62 -17.55 -3.25
C HIS A 84 25.87 -16.25 -2.95
N GLU A 85 26.23 -15.60 -1.84
CA GLU A 85 25.63 -14.33 -1.38
C GLU A 85 25.50 -13.26 -2.48
N PRO A 86 26.52 -12.99 -3.33
CA PRO A 86 26.41 -11.95 -4.34
C PRO A 86 25.27 -12.19 -5.34
N ALA A 87 25.01 -13.46 -5.70
CA ALA A 87 23.93 -13.80 -6.62
C ALA A 87 22.56 -13.62 -5.97
N ILE A 88 22.43 -13.92 -4.67
CA ILE A 88 21.18 -13.69 -3.92
C ILE A 88 20.91 -12.18 -3.81
N ARG A 89 21.94 -11.36 -3.57
CA ARG A 89 21.79 -9.91 -3.51
C ARG A 89 21.38 -9.30 -4.85
N GLN A 90 21.96 -9.76 -5.97
CA GLN A 90 21.54 -9.34 -7.31
C GLN A 90 20.06 -9.65 -7.58
N LEU A 91 19.64 -10.88 -7.29
CA LEU A 91 18.23 -11.28 -7.44
C LEU A 91 17.27 -10.47 -6.55
N ALA A 92 17.73 -10.03 -5.38
CA ALA A 92 16.92 -9.21 -4.48
C ALA A 92 16.72 -7.78 -4.99
N THR A 93 17.65 -7.25 -5.80
CA THR A 93 17.55 -5.90 -6.40
C THR A 93 16.77 -5.91 -7.72
N GLY A 94 16.59 -7.10 -8.34
CA GLY A 94 15.82 -7.26 -9.59
C GLY A 94 16.63 -7.04 -10.87
N ASP A 95 17.97 -7.12 -10.77
CA ASP A 95 18.91 -7.10 -11.90
C ASP A 95 19.12 -8.49 -12.53
#